data_AF-A0A2J0JH71-F1
#
_entry.id   AF-A0A2J0JH71-F1
#
_cell.length_a   1.000
_cell.length_b   1.000
_cell.length_c   1.000
_cell.angle_alpha   90.00
_cell.angle_beta   90.00
_cell.angle_gamma   90.00
#
_symmetry.space_group_name_H-M   'P 1'
#
loop_
_entity.id
_entity.type
_entity.pdbx_description
1 polymer ?
#
loop_
_entity_poly.entity_id
_entity_poly.type
_entity_poly.pdbx_seq_one_letter_code
_entity_poly.pdbx_strand_id
1 'polypeptide(L)'
;DETRALTNGNALRIVDKYDPVTKRINGFWILKDENGEEIKKEYSVRVYTKEEFIDLCKRAGFRFCKAYSDWDKKPYSEDSEDMIIVAMK
;
A
#
# COMPACT_ATOMS: atom_id res chain seq x y z
N ASP A 1 0.95 -14.23 0.42
CA ASP A 1 1.06 -14.98 -0.85
C ASP A 1 -0.32 -15.02 -1.46
N GLU A 2 -0.49 -14.30 -2.56
CA GLU A 2 -1.76 -14.13 -3.24
C GLU A 2 -1.54 -14.42 -4.73
N THR A 3 -2.48 -15.10 -5.39
CA THR A 3 -2.43 -15.34 -6.83
C THR A 3 -3.71 -14.87 -7.49
N ARG A 4 -3.58 -14.10 -8.58
CA ARG A 4 -4.69 -13.54 -9.37
C ARG A 4 -4.57 -13.95 -10.82
N ALA A 5 -5.68 -14.36 -11.43
CA ALA A 5 -5.75 -14.56 -12.87
C ALA A 5 -5.85 -13.19 -13.59
N LEU A 6 -5.13 -13.02 -14.69
CA LEU A 6 -5.17 -11.84 -15.54
C LEU A 6 -6.12 -12.07 -16.73
N THR A 7 -6.64 -10.99 -17.30
CA THR A 7 -7.63 -11.04 -18.38
C THR A 7 -7.10 -11.67 -19.68
N ASN A 8 -5.78 -11.76 -19.83
CA ASN A 8 -5.11 -12.36 -20.98
C ASN A 8 -4.72 -13.83 -20.77
N GLY A 9 -5.20 -14.49 -19.71
CA GLY A 9 -4.88 -15.89 -19.40
C GLY A 9 -3.61 -16.10 -18.57
N ASN A 10 -2.82 -15.05 -18.35
CA ASN A 10 -1.64 -15.09 -17.48
C ASN A 10 -2.04 -15.07 -15.99
N ALA A 11 -1.07 -15.27 -15.11
CA ALA A 11 -1.25 -15.15 -13.66
C ALA A 11 -0.28 -14.14 -13.05
N LEU A 12 -0.76 -13.39 -12.05
CA LEU A 12 0.05 -12.57 -11.17
C LEU A 12 0.08 -13.22 -9.79
N ARG A 13 1.28 -13.56 -9.30
CA ARG A 13 1.50 -13.95 -7.91
C ARG A 13 2.21 -12.84 -7.16
N ILE A 14 1.69 -12.49 -6.00
CA ILE A 14 2.21 -11.45 -5.11
C ILE A 14 2.71 -12.13 -3.84
N VAL A 15 4.00 -11.98 -3.58
CA VAL A 15 4.65 -12.47 -2.37
C VAL A 15 5.31 -11.30 -1.67
N ASP A 16 4.78 -10.91 -0.51
CA ASP A 16 5.32 -9.82 0.28
C ASP A 16 5.34 -10.12 1.77
N LYS A 17 6.10 -9.29 2.49
CA LYS A 17 6.22 -9.35 3.93
C LYS A 17 6.42 -7.95 4.49
N TYR A 18 5.67 -7.64 5.54
CA TYR A 18 5.89 -6.45 6.35
C TYR A 18 7.07 -6.66 7.30
N ASP A 19 8.02 -5.72 7.26
CA ASP A 19 9.11 -5.60 8.22
C ASP A 19 8.74 -4.52 9.25
N PRO A 20 8.47 -4.88 10.52
CA PRO A 20 8.08 -3.91 11.54
C PRO A 20 9.22 -2.99 12.00
N VAL A 21 10.49 -3.37 11.79
CA VAL A 21 11.65 -2.55 12.17
C VAL A 21 11.81 -1.40 11.19
N THR A 22 11.77 -1.70 9.89
CA THR A 22 11.88 -0.68 8.85
C THR A 22 10.53 -0.08 8.45
N LYS A 23 9.41 -0.61 8.97
CA LYS A 23 8.01 -0.35 8.57
C LYS A 23 7.82 -0.37 7.05
N ARG A 24 8.43 -1.33 6.37
CA ARG A 24 8.32 -1.48 4.91
C ARG A 24 7.67 -2.81 4.55
N ILE A 25 6.85 -2.80 3.51
CA ILE A 25 6.44 -4.01 2.81
C ILE A 25 7.45 -4.24 1.70
N ASN A 26 8.18 -5.35 1.79
CA ASN A 26 9.10 -5.78 0.74
C ASN A 26 8.48 -6.98 0.05
N GLY A 27 8.44 -6.97 -1.28
CA GLY A 27 7.73 -7.99 -2.02
C GLY A 27 8.17 -8.14 -3.46
N PHE A 28 7.56 -9.13 -4.09
CA PHE A 28 7.79 -9.49 -5.48
C PHE A 28 6.46 -9.73 -6.18
N TRP A 29 6.35 -9.20 -7.38
CA TRP A 29 5.37 -9.62 -8.37
C TRP A 29 6.00 -10.67 -9.27
N ILE A 30 5.35 -11.80 -9.42
CA ILE A 30 5.74 -12.87 -10.33
C ILE A 30 4.63 -12.98 -11.37
N LEU A 31 4.93 -12.56 -12.60
CA LEU A 31 4.04 -12.71 -13.74
C LEU A 31 4.36 -14.03 -14.42
N LYS A 32 3.38 -14.91 -14.52
CA LYS A 32 3.48 -16.19 -15.20
C LYS A 32 2.64 -16.17 -16.46
N ASP A 33 3.23 -16.49 -17.60
CA ASP A 33 2.50 -16.63 -18.86
C ASP A 33 1.85 -18.02 -19.02
N GLU A 34 1.11 -18.21 -20.12
CA GLU A 34 0.46 -19.47 -20.46
C GLU A 34 1.43 -20.62 -20.77
N ASN A 35 2.67 -20.29 -21.17
CA ASN A 35 3.73 -21.26 -21.45
C ASN A 35 4.51 -21.67 -20.19
N GLY A 36 4.23 -21.00 -19.07
CA GLY A 36 4.86 -21.23 -17.78
C GLY A 36 6.14 -20.42 -17.54
N GLU A 37 6.49 -19.48 -18.42
CA GLU A 37 7.59 -18.54 -18.20
C GLU A 37 7.22 -17.54 -17.10
N GLU A 38 8.18 -17.26 -16.20
CA GLU A 38 7.98 -16.37 -15.07
C GLU A 38 8.91 -15.16 -15.12
N ILE A 39 8.33 -13.97 -14.98
CA ILE A 39 9.06 -12.70 -14.81
C ILE A 39 8.83 -12.18 -13.39
N LYS A 40 9.93 -12.02 -12.65
CA LYS A 40 9.92 -11.47 -11.29
C LYS A 40 10.25 -9.97 -11.31
N LYS A 41 9.46 -9.17 -10.57
CA LYS A 41 9.70 -7.74 -10.32
C LYS A 41 9.66 -7.45 -8.83
N GLU A 42 10.69 -6.81 -8.31
CA GLU A 42 10.82 -6.52 -6.88
C GLU A 42 10.29 -5.13 -6.54
N TYR A 43 9.68 -4.97 -5.37
CA TYR A 43 9.22 -3.68 -4.87
C TYR A 43 9.43 -3.56 -3.36
N SER A 44 9.46 -2.30 -2.90
CA SER A 44 9.58 -1.97 -1.49
C SER A 44 8.80 -0.68 -1.21
N VAL A 45 7.80 -0.76 -0.33
CA VAL A 45 6.90 0.36 0.00
C VAL A 45 7.00 0.66 1.49
N ARG A 46 7.12 1.94 1.85
CA ARG A 46 7.08 2.38 3.26
C ARG A 46 5.63 2.52 3.71
N VAL A 47 5.32 1.95 4.87
CA VAL A 47 4.03 2.13 5.56
C VAL A 47 4.22 3.19 6.64
N TYR A 48 3.31 4.15 6.69
CA TYR A 48 3.25 5.17 7.73
C TYR A 48 1.98 4.95 8.54
N THR A 49 2.08 5.10 9.86
CA THR A 49 0.88 5.21 10.69
C THR A 49 0.20 6.55 10.42
N LYS A 50 -1.08 6.67 10.78
CA LYS A 50 -1.83 7.94 10.70
C LYS A 50 -1.08 9.08 11.40
N GLU A 51 -0.58 8.84 12.61
CA GLU A 51 0.13 9.85 13.41
C GLU A 51 1.42 10.29 12.72
N GLU A 52 2.23 9.34 12.24
CA GLU A 52 3.48 9.62 11.52
C GLU A 52 3.22 10.48 10.27
N PHE A 53 2.18 10.16 9.50
CA PHE A 53 1.86 10.89 8.29
C PHE A 53 1.28 12.28 8.57
N ILE A 54 0.40 12.42 9.58
CA ILE A 54 -0.11 13.72 10.02
C ILE A 54 1.04 14.63 10.48
N ASP A 55 2.01 14.10 11.22
CA ASP A 55 3.16 14.87 11.66
C ASP A 55 4.07 15.28 10.48
N LEU A 56 4.21 14.44 9.45
CA LEU A 56 4.86 14.83 8.20
C LEU A 56 4.13 16.00 7.51
N CYS A 57 2.80 15.95 7.44
CA CYS A 57 2.02 17.05 6.87
C CYS A 57 2.21 18.35 7.67
N LYS A 58 2.15 18.30 9.01
CA LYS A 58 2.40 19.49 9.86
C LYS A 58 3.79 20.08 9.62
N ARG A 59 4.83 19.23 9.55
CA ARG A 59 6.21 19.67 9.25
C ARG A 59 6.34 20.31 7.86
N ALA A 60 5.54 19.86 6.90
CA ALA A 60 5.47 20.45 5.56
C ALA A 60 4.64 21.75 5.49
N GLY A 61 4.08 22.20 6.62
CA GLY A 61 3.35 23.47 6.73
C GLY A 61 1.83 23.34 6.53
N PHE A 62 1.27 22.13 6.53
CA PHE A 62 -0.19 21.96 6.52
C PHE A 62 -0.78 22.21 7.91
N ARG A 63 -1.82 23.04 7.98
CA ARG A 63 -2.47 23.43 9.24
C ARG A 63 -3.58 22.47 9.67
N PHE A 64 -4.25 21.87 8.70
CA PHE A 64 -5.30 20.89 8.95
C PHE A 64 -4.97 19.59 8.23
N CYS A 65 -5.09 18.47 8.93
CA CYS A 65 -4.91 17.13 8.37
C CYS A 65 -5.93 16.20 9.01
N LYS A 66 -6.62 15.41 8.19
CA LYS A 66 -7.58 14.42 8.66
C LYS A 66 -7.48 13.14 7.84
N ALA A 67 -7.58 12.01 8.54
CA ALA A 67 -7.57 10.68 7.94
C ALA A 67 -9.00 10.14 7.82
N TYR A 68 -9.26 9.46 6.72
CA TYR A 68 -10.48 8.73 6.42
C TYR A 68 -10.13 7.33 5.91
N SER A 69 -11.05 6.39 6.05
CA SER A 69 -10.90 5.00 5.58
C SER A 69 -11.45 4.77 4.18
N ASP A 70 -12.26 5.70 3.65
CA ASP A 70 -12.85 5.60 2.32
C ASP A 70 -13.22 6.97 1.73
N TRP A 71 -13.69 6.93 0.48
CA TRP A 71 -14.13 8.12 -0.26
C TRP A 71 -15.39 8.77 0.30
N ASP A 72 -16.19 8.03 1.08
CA ASP A 72 -17.38 8.53 1.80
C ASP A 72 -17.02 9.23 3.12
N LYS A 73 -15.72 9.40 3.39
CA LYS A 73 -15.18 10.07 4.58
C LYS A 73 -15.50 9.32 5.88
N LYS A 74 -15.59 8.00 5.85
CA LYS A 74 -15.67 7.21 7.09
C LYS A 74 -14.42 7.44 7.95
N PRO A 75 -14.56 7.46 9.29
CA PRO A 75 -13.41 7.59 10.18
C PRO A 75 -12.39 6.48 9.94
N TYR A 76 -11.11 6.85 9.91
CA TYR A 76 -10.02 5.89 9.82
C TYR A 76 -9.80 5.14 11.14
N SER A 77 -9.50 3.83 11.04
CA SER A 77 -8.97 2.97 12.09
C SER A 77 -7.79 2.14 11.56
N GLU A 78 -6.97 1.56 12.45
CA GLU A 78 -5.85 0.69 12.05
C GLU A 78 -6.32 -0.59 11.33
N ASP A 79 -7.58 -0.98 11.49
CA ASP A 79 -8.21 -2.11 10.78
C ASP A 79 -8.75 -1.71 9.39
N SER A 80 -8.66 -0.42 9.01
CA SER A 80 -9.10 0.05 7.70
C SER A 80 -8.13 -0.40 6.62
N GLU A 81 -8.68 -0.88 5.49
CA GLU A 81 -7.87 -1.30 4.33
C GLU A 81 -7.07 -0.14 3.73
N ASP A 82 -7.71 1.03 3.64
CA ASP A 82 -7.11 2.25 3.10
C ASP A 82 -6.98 3.36 4.14
N MET A 83 -5.97 4.20 3.95
CA MET A 83 -5.81 5.48 4.64
C MET A 83 -5.80 6.62 3.63
N ILE A 84 -6.85 7.42 3.61
CA ILE A 84 -6.97 8.63 2.79
C ILE A 84 -6.71 9.85 3.66
N ILE A 85 -5.66 10.61 3.34
CA ILE A 85 -5.30 11.85 4.05
C ILE A 85 -5.76 13.07 3.26
N VAL A 86 -6.57 13.91 3.88
CA VAL A 86 -6.94 15.23 3.36
C VAL A 86 -6.23 16.29 4.19
N ALA A 87 -5.43 17.14 3.54
CA ALA A 87 -4.65 18.19 4.18
C ALA A 87 -4.89 19.56 3.53
N MET A 88 -4.86 20.62 4.35
CA MET A 88 -5.00 22.01 3.92
C MET A 88 -3.83 22.84 4.47
N LYS A 89 -3.22 23.66 3.61
CA LYS A 89 -2.08 24.52 3.92
C LYS A 89 -2.50 25.77 4.66
#